data_AF-A0A352CMS1-F1
#
_entry.id   AF-A0A352CMS1-F1
#
_cell.length_a   1.000
_cell.length_b   1.000
_cell.length_c   1.000
_cell.angle_alpha   90.00
_cell.angle_beta   90.00
_cell.angle_gamma   90.00
#
_symmetry.space_group_name_H-M   'P 1'
#
loop_
_entity.id
_entity.type
_entity.pdbx_description
1 polymer ?
#
loop_
_entity_poly.entity_id
_entity_poly.type
_entity_poly.pdbx_seq_one_letter_code
_entity_poly.pdbx_strand_id
1 'polypeptide(L)'
;MKTPEYLEKNIVLGYPIDKLGDPFRMLFLDIETTGLSPQDASIYMIGCAFFGREGLHVRQFFADDPAEEGAILNAFISFLKDYDTLITFNGNKFDIPFLEKRAARYGMDTGLSAKKGLDIYKRIRPYRALLSLPDMKQKTLERFLGVDRIDRMSGGDLISVYKRYASDGGSEECLDLLLEHNHDDLCGLPPLLSLLAYPDVINGEIKPERAVKNNYKDYEGVTKTELIIEFTFDIPVPEPVSTGFSDCYLMLGGKKGKIRVAILEDTLKFFYPDYKSYYYLPTEDRAIHKSAARYVDAKYREQAKAENCYVKVTGQFLPEWKEIITPAFKNELNDKTMYFELSDEIKNDPEVFRRYAGHLMDIILKERG
;
A
#
# COMPACT_ATOMS: atom_id res chain seq x y z
N MET A 1 6.85 37.72 -15.63
CA MET A 1 6.64 36.29 -15.37
C MET A 1 7.17 35.50 -16.53
N LYS A 2 7.67 34.29 -16.28
CA LYS A 2 8.18 33.37 -17.31
C LYS A 2 7.28 32.13 -17.37
N THR A 3 7.14 31.54 -18.54
CA THR A 3 6.36 30.31 -18.73
C THR A 3 7.09 29.33 -19.65
N PRO A 4 8.25 28.79 -19.21
CA PRO A 4 8.95 27.78 -19.98
C PRO A 4 8.10 26.53 -20.14
N GLU A 5 8.28 25.86 -21.28
CA GLU A 5 7.60 24.62 -21.62
C GLU A 5 8.58 23.61 -22.22
N TYR A 6 8.48 22.37 -21.79
CA TYR A 6 9.37 21.26 -22.14
C TYR A 6 8.54 20.08 -22.64
N LEU A 7 9.13 19.28 -23.52
CA LEU A 7 8.52 18.05 -24.05
C LEU A 7 9.40 16.85 -23.74
N GLU A 8 8.87 15.97 -22.90
CA GLU A 8 9.50 14.72 -22.51
C GLU A 8 8.88 13.53 -23.25
N LYS A 9 9.68 12.91 -24.13
CA LYS A 9 9.23 11.83 -25.01
C LYS A 9 9.40 10.43 -24.40
N ASN A 10 10.21 10.31 -23.36
CA ASN A 10 10.66 9.02 -22.81
C ASN A 10 10.09 8.72 -21.42
N ILE A 11 8.85 9.14 -21.15
CA ILE A 11 8.16 8.83 -19.90
C ILE A 11 7.52 7.46 -20.00
N VAL A 12 7.99 6.52 -19.17
CA VAL A 12 7.42 5.17 -19.09
C VAL A 12 6.32 5.15 -18.05
N LEU A 13 5.10 4.84 -18.50
CA LEU A 13 3.96 4.63 -17.62
C LEU A 13 3.85 3.14 -17.26
N GLY A 14 4.08 2.82 -15.98
CA GLY A 14 3.91 1.47 -15.44
C GLY A 14 2.49 1.14 -14.96
N TYR A 15 1.52 2.03 -15.17
CA TYR A 15 0.15 1.90 -14.68
C TYR A 15 -0.87 2.32 -15.77
N PRO A 16 -2.03 1.65 -15.89
CA PRO A 16 -3.08 2.03 -16.83
C PRO A 16 -3.80 3.31 -16.34
N ILE A 17 -3.26 4.46 -16.73
CA ILE A 17 -3.73 5.77 -16.26
C ILE A 17 -5.15 6.10 -16.74
N ASP A 18 -5.64 5.47 -17.80
CA ASP A 18 -7.02 5.56 -18.27
C ASP A 18 -8.05 5.12 -17.21
N LYS A 19 -7.63 4.29 -16.23
CA LYS A 19 -8.47 3.95 -15.06
C LYS A 19 -8.67 5.12 -14.10
N LEU A 20 -7.82 6.14 -14.16
CA LEU A 20 -7.83 7.30 -13.26
C LEU A 20 -8.65 8.47 -13.84
N GLY A 21 -8.89 8.50 -15.15
CA GLY A 21 -9.56 9.57 -15.88
C GLY A 21 -9.15 9.59 -17.35
N ASP A 22 -9.50 10.66 -18.08
CA ASP A 22 -8.99 10.89 -19.44
C ASP A 22 -7.52 11.31 -19.38
N PRO A 23 -6.56 10.54 -19.93
CA PRO A 23 -5.14 10.87 -19.88
C PRO A 23 -4.77 12.26 -20.38
N PHE A 24 -5.51 12.79 -21.37
CA PHE A 24 -5.28 14.12 -21.95
C PHE A 24 -5.90 15.26 -21.10
N ARG A 25 -6.64 14.91 -20.05
CA ARG A 25 -7.24 15.84 -19.08
C ARG A 25 -6.72 15.64 -17.67
N MET A 26 -5.63 14.88 -17.53
CA MET A 26 -4.86 14.77 -16.30
C MET A 26 -3.80 15.85 -16.21
N LEU A 27 -3.68 16.44 -15.02
CA LEU A 27 -2.67 17.42 -14.69
C LEU A 27 -1.91 16.95 -13.45
N PHE A 28 -0.61 16.74 -13.61
CA PHE A 28 0.32 16.58 -12.49
C PHE A 28 0.75 17.96 -12.01
N LEU A 29 0.76 18.18 -10.70
CA LEU A 29 0.99 19.48 -10.09
C LEU A 29 2.02 19.37 -8.97
N ASP A 30 2.92 20.34 -8.96
CA ASP A 30 3.89 20.61 -7.90
C ASP A 30 4.09 22.13 -7.79
N ILE A 31 4.24 22.66 -6.58
CA ILE A 31 4.50 24.09 -6.36
C ILE A 31 5.81 24.34 -5.63
N GLU A 32 6.40 25.47 -5.94
CA GLU A 32 7.54 25.98 -5.18
C GLU A 32 7.22 27.28 -4.46
N THR A 33 7.68 27.36 -3.21
CA THR A 33 7.28 28.41 -2.28
C THR A 33 8.48 29.00 -1.56
N THR A 34 8.35 30.25 -1.12
CA THR A 34 9.40 30.93 -0.33
C THR A 34 9.43 30.52 1.14
N GLY A 35 8.65 29.50 1.53
CA GLY A 35 8.55 28.96 2.87
C GLY A 35 7.32 28.06 3.06
N LEU A 36 7.26 27.34 4.18
CA LEU A 36 6.29 26.25 4.38
C LEU A 36 4.87 26.69 4.76
N SER A 37 4.63 27.99 4.95
CA SER A 37 3.35 28.51 5.43
C SER A 37 2.78 29.55 4.48
N PRO A 38 1.56 29.34 3.93
CA PRO A 38 0.94 30.32 3.03
C PRO A 38 0.53 31.63 3.73
N GLN A 39 0.60 31.68 5.06
CA GLN A 39 0.44 32.90 5.86
C GLN A 39 1.52 33.94 5.52
N ASP A 40 2.77 33.49 5.49
CA ASP A 40 3.94 34.39 5.49
C ASP A 40 4.83 34.20 4.26
N ALA A 41 4.65 33.10 3.52
CA ALA A 41 5.36 32.79 2.28
C ALA A 41 4.46 32.97 1.04
N SER A 42 5.11 33.11 -0.11
CA SER A 42 4.54 33.24 -1.43
C SER A 42 4.89 32.04 -2.31
N ILE A 43 4.07 31.81 -3.34
CA ILE A 43 4.38 30.89 -4.43
C ILE A 43 5.24 31.64 -5.44
N TYR A 44 6.39 31.06 -5.81
CA TYR A 44 7.21 31.61 -6.88
C TYR A 44 7.15 30.77 -8.16
N MET A 45 6.69 29.53 -8.08
CA MET A 45 6.48 28.69 -9.25
C MET A 45 5.31 27.74 -9.07
N ILE A 46 4.52 27.58 -10.13
CA ILE A 46 3.50 26.54 -10.23
C ILE A 46 3.88 25.66 -11.41
N GLY A 47 4.29 24.44 -11.10
CA GLY A 47 4.70 23.43 -12.06
C GLY A 47 3.52 22.56 -12.50
N CYS A 48 3.41 22.29 -13.78
CA CYS A 48 2.34 21.47 -14.34
C CYS A 48 2.89 20.49 -15.37
N ALA A 49 2.61 19.20 -15.22
CA ALA A 49 2.86 18.23 -16.27
C ALA A 49 1.58 17.59 -16.79
N PHE A 50 1.48 17.38 -18.09
CA PHE A 50 0.26 16.88 -18.75
C PHE A 50 0.60 16.12 -20.03
N PHE A 51 -0.18 15.11 -20.37
CA PHE A 51 0.05 14.33 -21.58
C PHE A 51 -0.54 15.03 -22.81
N GLY A 52 0.29 15.20 -23.83
CA GLY A 52 -0.10 15.56 -25.19
C GLY A 52 0.06 14.36 -26.12
N ARG A 53 -0.16 14.57 -27.43
CA ARG A 53 0.01 13.50 -28.44
C ARG A 53 1.47 13.06 -28.60
N GLU A 54 2.42 13.95 -28.30
CA GLU A 54 3.85 13.74 -28.56
C GLU A 54 4.63 13.26 -27.33
N GLY A 55 4.03 13.28 -26.14
CA GLY A 55 4.68 12.94 -24.88
C GLY A 55 4.12 13.70 -23.69
N LEU A 56 4.89 13.72 -22.60
CA LEU A 56 4.59 14.54 -21.43
C LEU A 56 5.08 15.96 -21.68
N HIS A 57 4.21 16.94 -21.54
CA HIS A 57 4.57 18.35 -21.54
C HIS A 57 4.73 18.81 -20.10
N VAL A 58 5.78 19.58 -19.83
CA VAL A 58 5.97 20.28 -18.55
C VAL A 58 5.89 21.77 -18.80
N ARG A 59 5.02 22.46 -18.08
CA ARG A 59 4.87 23.92 -18.12
C ARG A 59 5.03 24.48 -16.72
N GLN A 60 5.86 25.49 -16.57
CA GLN A 60 6.13 26.10 -15.26
C GLN A 60 5.73 27.57 -15.29
N PHE A 61 4.80 28.00 -14.44
CA PHE A 61 4.44 29.41 -14.28
C PHE A 61 5.36 30.02 -13.23
N PHE A 62 6.41 30.72 -13.67
CA PHE A 62 7.48 31.23 -12.80
C PHE A 62 7.34 32.75 -12.58
N ALA A 63 7.35 33.16 -11.32
CA ALA A 63 7.35 34.56 -10.91
C ALA A 63 8.79 35.09 -10.92
N ASP A 64 9.09 35.93 -11.91
CA ASP A 64 10.40 36.53 -12.10
C ASP A 64 10.72 37.54 -10.99
N ASP A 65 9.67 38.18 -10.48
CA ASP A 65 9.67 39.04 -9.30
C ASP A 65 8.58 38.57 -8.32
N PRO A 66 8.79 38.66 -6.99
CA PRO A 66 7.78 38.27 -6.00
C PRO A 66 6.40 38.94 -6.16
N ALA A 67 6.32 40.13 -6.77
CA ALA A 67 5.08 40.82 -7.08
C ALA A 67 4.24 40.12 -8.15
N GLU A 68 4.81 39.16 -8.88
CA GLU A 68 4.16 38.45 -9.98
C GLU A 68 3.40 37.20 -9.54
N GLU A 69 3.37 36.87 -8.24
CA GLU A 69 2.63 35.71 -7.72
C GLU A 69 1.16 35.71 -8.18
N GLY A 70 0.49 36.87 -8.14
CA GLY A 70 -0.88 37.00 -8.64
C GLY A 70 -1.02 36.71 -10.13
N ALA A 71 0.00 37.07 -10.94
CA ALA A 71 0.00 36.83 -12.37
C ALA A 71 0.15 35.32 -12.68
N ILE A 72 1.08 34.64 -12.02
CA ILE A 72 1.27 33.18 -12.21
C ILE A 72 0.05 32.39 -11.70
N LEU A 73 -0.58 32.81 -10.60
CA LEU A 73 -1.81 32.20 -10.09
C LEU A 73 -2.94 32.33 -11.12
N ASN A 74 -3.17 33.53 -11.65
CA ASN A 74 -4.21 33.74 -12.65
C ASN A 74 -3.96 32.93 -13.93
N ALA A 75 -2.72 32.87 -14.40
CA ALA A 75 -2.34 32.07 -15.56
C ALA A 75 -2.58 30.57 -15.32
N PHE A 76 -2.16 30.04 -14.17
CA PHE A 76 -2.42 28.67 -13.76
C PHE A 76 -3.93 28.36 -13.67
N ILE A 77 -4.71 29.21 -13.02
CA ILE A 77 -6.16 29.02 -12.87
C ILE A 77 -6.86 28.98 -14.24
N SER A 78 -6.43 29.83 -15.17
CA SER A 78 -6.95 29.79 -16.54
C SER A 78 -6.59 28.48 -17.24
N PHE A 79 -5.36 28.01 -17.08
CA PHE A 79 -4.87 26.76 -17.67
C PHE A 79 -5.54 25.51 -17.08
N LEU A 80 -5.77 25.49 -15.77
CA LEU A 80 -6.40 24.40 -15.02
C LEU A 80 -7.83 24.09 -15.51
N LYS A 81 -8.49 25.00 -16.24
CA LYS A 81 -9.87 24.81 -16.72
C LYS A 81 -10.01 23.63 -17.68
N ASP A 82 -8.97 23.30 -18.45
CA ASP A 82 -9.00 22.24 -19.46
C ASP A 82 -8.92 20.83 -18.85
N TYR A 83 -8.40 20.74 -17.61
CA TYR A 83 -8.14 19.49 -16.90
C TYR A 83 -9.26 19.17 -15.90
N ASP A 84 -9.58 17.90 -15.73
CA ASP A 84 -10.61 17.43 -14.78
C ASP A 84 -10.03 16.60 -13.63
N THR A 85 -8.80 16.08 -13.81
CA THR A 85 -8.13 15.16 -12.89
C THR A 85 -6.79 15.76 -12.48
N LEU A 86 -6.61 15.96 -11.18
CA LEU A 86 -5.41 16.54 -10.59
C LEU A 86 -4.63 15.46 -9.84
N ILE A 87 -3.36 15.29 -10.21
CA ILE A 87 -2.45 14.32 -9.61
C ILE A 87 -1.33 15.08 -8.89
N THR A 88 -1.08 14.73 -7.63
CA THR A 88 -0.04 15.35 -6.79
C THR A 88 0.71 14.32 -5.97
N PHE A 89 1.86 14.71 -5.42
CA PHE A 89 2.54 13.95 -4.38
C PHE A 89 2.44 14.67 -3.04
N ASN A 90 1.58 14.18 -2.13
CA ASN A 90 1.29 14.83 -0.85
C ASN A 90 0.67 16.24 -0.97
N GLY A 91 0.14 16.59 -2.14
CA GLY A 91 -0.41 17.93 -2.42
C GLY A 91 -1.73 18.22 -1.73
N ASN A 92 -2.46 17.21 -1.25
CA ASN A 92 -3.64 17.44 -0.39
C ASN A 92 -3.28 18.15 0.92
N LYS A 93 -2.04 17.96 1.41
CA LYS A 93 -1.58 18.56 2.67
C LYS A 93 -0.82 19.86 2.46
N PHE A 94 -0.25 20.07 1.29
CA PHE A 94 0.64 21.19 1.03
C PHE A 94 0.16 22.02 -0.16
N ASP A 95 0.37 21.55 -1.39
CA ASP A 95 0.17 22.30 -2.63
C ASP A 95 -1.23 22.92 -2.76
N ILE A 96 -2.27 22.10 -2.62
CA ILE A 96 -3.66 22.52 -2.81
C ILE A 96 -4.07 23.57 -1.77
N PRO A 97 -3.93 23.33 -0.45
CA PRO A 97 -4.22 24.36 0.56
C PRO A 97 -3.40 25.65 0.39
N PHE A 98 -2.14 25.53 -0.07
CA PHE A 98 -1.27 26.69 -0.27
C PHE A 98 -1.78 27.54 -1.45
N LEU A 99 -2.06 26.91 -2.60
CA LEU A 99 -2.64 27.55 -3.78
C LEU A 99 -3.96 28.24 -3.45
N GLU A 100 -4.90 27.55 -2.81
CA GLU A 100 -6.20 28.10 -2.44
C GLU A 100 -6.06 29.34 -1.55
N LYS A 101 -5.19 29.28 -0.53
CA LYS A 101 -5.01 30.40 0.39
C LYS A 101 -4.32 31.60 -0.27
N ARG A 102 -3.32 31.37 -1.13
CA ARG A 102 -2.65 32.45 -1.85
C ARG A 102 -3.56 33.08 -2.90
N ALA A 103 -4.27 32.28 -3.70
CA ALA A 103 -5.27 32.76 -4.65
C ALA A 103 -6.36 33.61 -3.98
N ALA A 104 -6.86 33.18 -2.82
CA ALA A 104 -7.87 33.94 -2.08
C ALA A 104 -7.39 35.35 -1.66
N ARG A 105 -6.08 35.53 -1.39
CA ARG A 105 -5.51 36.87 -1.09
C ARG A 105 -5.57 37.82 -2.28
N TYR A 106 -5.57 37.28 -3.50
CA TYR A 106 -5.76 38.04 -4.73
C TYR A 106 -7.22 38.08 -5.19
N GLY A 107 -8.16 37.57 -4.39
CA GLY A 107 -9.58 37.50 -4.73
C GLY A 107 -9.90 36.50 -5.85
N MET A 108 -9.05 35.49 -6.04
CA MET A 108 -9.18 34.48 -7.10
C MET A 108 -9.73 33.16 -6.54
N ASP A 109 -10.63 32.54 -7.30
CA ASP A 109 -11.09 31.16 -7.06
C ASP A 109 -10.30 30.20 -7.95
N THR A 110 -9.67 29.19 -7.35
CA THR A 110 -8.86 28.22 -8.07
C THR A 110 -9.69 27.15 -8.77
N GLY A 111 -10.90 26.87 -8.29
CA GLY A 111 -11.70 25.73 -8.77
C GLY A 111 -11.05 24.35 -8.54
N LEU A 112 -10.01 24.25 -7.71
CA LEU A 112 -9.29 23.00 -7.43
C LEU A 112 -10.20 21.96 -6.76
N SER A 113 -11.09 22.40 -5.86
CA SER A 113 -12.05 21.55 -5.15
C SER A 113 -13.06 20.85 -6.08
N ALA A 114 -13.26 21.35 -7.30
CA ALA A 114 -14.14 20.75 -8.29
C ALA A 114 -13.46 19.65 -9.12
N LYS A 115 -12.15 19.46 -8.99
CA LYS A 115 -11.37 18.47 -9.74
C LYS A 115 -11.37 17.12 -9.04
N LYS A 116 -11.24 16.03 -9.81
CA LYS A 116 -10.95 14.71 -9.25
C LYS A 116 -9.50 14.70 -8.77
N GLY A 117 -9.28 14.54 -7.47
CA GLY A 117 -7.94 14.55 -6.89
C GLY A 117 -7.38 13.14 -6.66
N LEU A 118 -6.15 12.90 -7.13
CA LEU A 118 -5.32 11.77 -6.75
C LEU A 118 -4.04 12.27 -6.10
N ASP A 119 -3.83 11.89 -4.84
CA ASP A 119 -2.60 12.13 -4.12
C ASP A 119 -1.86 10.81 -3.97
N ILE A 120 -0.75 10.68 -4.70
CA ILE A 120 0.03 9.45 -4.79
C ILE A 120 0.47 9.03 -3.39
N TYR A 121 1.07 9.96 -2.63
CA TYR A 121 1.54 9.71 -1.27
C TYR A 121 0.43 9.17 -0.36
N LYS A 122 -0.76 9.76 -0.40
CA LYS A 122 -1.91 9.29 0.40
C LYS A 122 -2.33 7.86 0.04
N ARG A 123 -2.25 7.48 -1.24
CA ARG A 123 -2.62 6.13 -1.72
C ARG A 123 -1.59 5.07 -1.31
N ILE A 124 -0.31 5.41 -1.28
CA ILE A 124 0.79 4.46 -1.07
C ILE A 124 1.26 4.39 0.39
N ARG A 125 1.09 5.46 1.17
CA ARG A 125 1.53 5.54 2.57
C ARG A 125 1.05 4.39 3.47
N PRO A 126 -0.21 3.89 3.38
CA PRO A 126 -0.65 2.75 4.20
C PRO A 126 0.19 1.48 3.99
N TYR A 127 0.86 1.36 2.84
CA TYR A 127 1.65 0.20 2.44
C TYR A 127 3.15 0.39 2.65
N ARG A 128 3.58 1.40 3.44
CA ARG A 128 4.99 1.66 3.74
C ARG A 128 5.73 0.42 4.27
N ALA A 129 5.05 -0.40 5.06
CA ALA A 129 5.62 -1.60 5.67
C ALA A 129 5.93 -2.66 4.61
N LEU A 130 5.08 -2.77 3.58
CA LEU A 130 5.30 -3.68 2.45
C LEU A 130 6.55 -3.27 1.66
N LEU A 131 6.68 -1.97 1.35
CA LEU A 131 7.78 -1.45 0.54
C LEU A 131 9.14 -1.53 1.26
N SER A 132 9.15 -1.54 2.60
CA SER A 132 10.38 -1.63 3.41
C SER A 132 11.42 -0.55 3.10
N LEU A 133 10.95 0.67 2.81
CA LEU A 133 11.79 1.82 2.45
C LEU A 133 12.16 2.69 3.67
N PRO A 134 13.30 3.40 3.64
CA PRO A 134 13.76 4.24 4.76
C PRO A 134 12.84 5.44 5.02
N ASP A 135 12.28 6.02 3.95
CA ASP A 135 11.24 7.02 4.02
C ASP A 135 10.32 6.92 2.78
N MET A 136 9.26 7.71 2.78
CA MET A 136 8.26 7.72 1.72
C MET A 136 8.31 9.05 0.94
N LYS A 137 9.50 9.65 0.81
CA LYS A 137 9.69 10.82 -0.05
C LYS A 137 9.64 10.40 -1.51
N GLN A 138 9.24 11.32 -2.37
CA GLN A 138 9.18 11.11 -3.82
C GLN A 138 10.49 10.50 -4.36
N LYS A 139 11.64 11.12 -4.07
CA LYS A 139 12.96 10.65 -4.53
C LYS A 139 13.30 9.22 -4.08
N THR A 140 12.87 8.83 -2.87
CA THR A 140 13.09 7.46 -2.36
C THR A 140 12.25 6.46 -3.15
N LEU A 141 11.03 6.84 -3.51
CA LEU A 141 10.13 6.01 -4.31
C LEU A 141 10.56 5.96 -5.79
N GLU A 142 11.06 7.07 -6.34
CA GLU A 142 11.68 7.11 -7.68
C GLU A 142 12.84 6.13 -7.78
N ARG A 143 13.78 6.18 -6.81
CA ARG A 143 14.91 5.25 -6.75
C ARG A 143 14.45 3.80 -6.60
N PHE A 144 13.41 3.57 -5.80
CA PHE A 144 12.82 2.23 -5.68
C PHE A 144 12.35 1.72 -7.04
N LEU A 145 11.79 2.57 -7.90
CA LEU A 145 11.36 2.24 -9.25
C LEU A 145 12.50 2.26 -10.31
N GLY A 146 13.75 2.41 -9.88
CA GLY A 146 14.90 2.52 -10.80
C GLY A 146 14.96 3.82 -11.59
N VAL A 147 14.25 4.88 -11.15
CA VAL A 147 14.37 6.22 -11.72
C VAL A 147 15.57 6.91 -11.08
N ASP A 148 16.64 7.08 -11.87
CA ASP A 148 17.86 7.76 -11.44
C ASP A 148 17.76 9.27 -11.69
N ARG A 149 17.93 10.06 -10.63
CA ARG A 149 18.00 11.53 -10.69
C ARG A 149 19.24 12.05 -9.96
N ILE A 150 19.88 13.08 -10.53
CA ILE A 150 20.99 13.79 -9.91
C ILE A 150 20.42 14.87 -8.99
N ASP A 151 20.61 14.71 -7.68
CA ASP A 151 20.08 15.69 -6.72
C ASP A 151 21.10 16.81 -6.48
N ARG A 152 20.90 17.96 -7.14
CA ARG A 152 21.78 19.12 -6.95
C ARG A 152 21.46 19.89 -5.67
N MET A 153 20.17 20.01 -5.32
CA MET A 153 19.69 20.82 -4.20
C MET A 153 18.41 20.26 -3.57
N SER A 154 18.21 20.49 -2.26
CA SER A 154 16.93 20.22 -1.61
C SER A 154 15.95 21.38 -1.79
N GLY A 155 14.63 21.13 -1.67
CA GLY A 155 13.63 22.20 -1.73
C GLY A 155 13.83 23.30 -0.67
N GLY A 156 14.43 22.96 0.48
CA GLY A 156 14.82 23.95 1.48
C GLY A 156 15.93 24.89 1.01
N ASP A 157 16.86 24.39 0.20
CA ASP A 157 17.94 25.19 -0.36
C ASP A 157 17.41 26.16 -1.43
N LEU A 158 16.42 25.72 -2.22
CA LEU A 158 15.81 26.53 -3.29
C LEU A 158 15.17 27.83 -2.80
N ILE A 159 14.69 27.86 -1.56
CA ILE A 159 14.17 29.10 -0.96
C ILE A 159 15.25 30.20 -0.96
N SER A 160 16.49 29.83 -0.63
CA SER A 160 17.61 30.76 -0.62
C SER A 160 18.06 31.11 -2.05
N VAL A 161 18.00 30.15 -2.96
CA VAL A 161 18.30 30.36 -4.40
C VAL A 161 17.32 31.36 -5.02
N TYR A 162 16.02 31.22 -4.78
CA TYR A 162 15.02 32.17 -5.30
C TYR A 162 15.18 33.58 -4.71
N LYS A 163 15.50 33.68 -3.41
CA LYS A 163 15.79 34.99 -2.79
C LYS A 163 16.98 35.69 -3.46
N ARG A 164 18.05 34.94 -3.73
CA ARG A 164 19.23 35.44 -4.46
C ARG A 164 18.88 35.80 -5.90
N TYR A 165 18.11 34.96 -6.57
CA TYR A 165 17.62 35.21 -7.93
C TYR A 165 16.90 36.57 -8.02
N ALA A 166 15.96 36.82 -7.09
CA ALA A 166 15.19 38.06 -7.05
C ALA A 166 16.05 39.27 -6.63
N SER A 167 17.04 39.11 -5.74
CA SER A 167 17.91 40.22 -5.31
C SER A 167 18.92 40.64 -6.37
N ASP A 168 19.44 39.69 -7.14
CA ASP A 168 20.55 39.90 -8.05
C ASP A 168 20.07 40.23 -9.49
N GLY A 169 18.77 40.47 -9.66
CA GLY A 169 18.17 40.86 -10.93
C GLY A 169 18.03 39.73 -11.96
N GLY A 170 17.95 38.48 -11.50
CA GLY A 170 17.63 37.33 -12.35
C GLY A 170 18.84 36.53 -12.85
N SER A 171 19.71 36.07 -11.94
CA SER A 171 20.83 35.18 -12.26
C SER A 171 20.37 33.93 -13.04
N GLU A 172 20.96 33.70 -14.21
CA GLU A 172 20.66 32.54 -15.08
C GLU A 172 20.94 31.21 -14.38
N GLU A 173 22.06 31.09 -13.66
CA GLU A 173 22.40 29.90 -12.87
C GLU A 173 21.33 29.59 -11.80
N CYS A 174 20.81 30.62 -11.12
CA CYS A 174 19.74 30.40 -10.14
C CYS A 174 18.43 29.98 -10.81
N LEU A 175 18.10 30.60 -11.96
CA LEU A 175 16.91 30.24 -12.72
C LEU A 175 16.96 28.78 -13.17
N ASP A 176 18.09 28.35 -13.73
CA ASP A 176 18.30 26.98 -14.18
C ASP A 176 18.11 25.99 -13.04
N LEU A 177 18.71 26.24 -11.87
CA LEU A 177 18.55 25.37 -10.69
C LEU A 177 17.10 25.28 -10.21
N LEU A 178 16.36 26.39 -10.22
CA LEU A 178 14.97 26.44 -9.79
C LEU A 178 14.06 25.70 -10.76
N LEU A 179 14.20 25.96 -12.06
CA LEU A 179 13.40 25.32 -13.11
C LEU A 179 13.71 23.81 -13.20
N GLU A 180 14.99 23.42 -13.16
CA GLU A 180 15.44 22.02 -13.24
C GLU A 180 14.85 21.19 -12.09
N HIS A 181 14.84 21.71 -10.85
CA HIS A 181 14.32 20.95 -9.71
C HIS A 181 12.84 20.60 -9.84
N ASN A 182 12.00 21.60 -10.10
CA ASN A 182 10.56 21.39 -10.24
C ASN A 182 10.24 20.61 -11.53
N HIS A 183 11.00 20.82 -12.61
CA HIS A 183 10.88 20.02 -13.82
C HIS A 183 11.11 18.53 -13.51
N ASP A 184 12.16 18.22 -12.78
CA ASP A 184 12.48 16.85 -12.41
C ASP A 184 11.42 16.23 -11.47
N ASP A 185 10.96 16.99 -10.47
CA ASP A 185 9.90 16.53 -9.57
C ASP A 185 8.61 16.25 -10.36
N LEU A 186 8.23 17.10 -11.32
CA LEU A 186 7.08 16.86 -12.19
C LEU A 186 7.27 15.66 -13.11
N CYS A 187 8.45 15.48 -13.71
CA CYS A 187 8.77 14.32 -14.54
C CYS A 187 8.78 13.01 -13.75
N GLY A 188 9.08 13.08 -12.45
CA GLY A 188 9.06 11.96 -11.54
C GLY A 188 7.65 11.49 -11.15
N LEU A 189 6.63 12.35 -11.24
CA LEU A 189 5.27 12.01 -10.81
C LEU A 189 4.59 10.90 -11.64
N PRO A 190 4.61 10.91 -12.99
CA PRO A 190 3.93 9.86 -13.76
C PRO A 190 4.47 8.44 -13.52
N PRO A 191 5.80 8.19 -13.47
CA PRO A 191 6.33 6.86 -13.11
C PRO A 191 5.84 6.35 -11.74
N LEU A 192 5.66 7.23 -10.75
CA LEU A 192 5.17 6.85 -9.43
C LEU A 192 3.75 6.29 -9.42
N LEU A 193 2.95 6.52 -10.47
CA LEU A 193 1.62 5.90 -10.59
C LEU A 193 1.70 4.37 -10.64
N SER A 194 2.83 3.79 -11.07
CA SER A 194 3.06 2.33 -11.02
C SER A 194 2.93 1.76 -9.61
N LEU A 195 3.20 2.55 -8.57
CA LEU A 195 3.02 2.14 -7.18
C LEU A 195 1.56 1.86 -6.81
N LEU A 196 0.59 2.36 -7.59
CA LEU A 196 -0.83 2.06 -7.39
C LEU A 196 -1.16 0.59 -7.69
N ALA A 197 -0.28 -0.16 -8.35
CA ALA A 197 -0.43 -1.60 -8.51
C ALA A 197 -0.45 -2.33 -7.15
N TYR A 198 0.32 -1.89 -6.15
CA TYR A 198 0.32 -2.53 -4.83
C TYR A 198 -1.04 -2.48 -4.13
N PRO A 199 -1.69 -1.30 -3.93
CA PRO A 199 -3.03 -1.25 -3.36
C PRO A 199 -4.07 -2.00 -4.19
N ASP A 200 -3.95 -2.03 -5.52
CA ASP A 200 -4.89 -2.75 -6.37
C ASP A 200 -4.83 -4.27 -6.13
N VAL A 201 -3.62 -4.82 -5.96
CA VAL A 201 -3.43 -6.24 -5.60
C VAL A 201 -3.91 -6.52 -4.18
N ILE A 202 -3.54 -5.66 -3.23
CA ILE A 202 -3.79 -5.87 -1.80
C ILE A 202 -5.27 -5.76 -1.43
N ASN A 203 -5.95 -4.77 -2.01
CA ASN A 203 -7.38 -4.55 -1.73
C ASN A 203 -8.27 -5.31 -2.73
N GLY A 204 -7.67 -5.96 -3.73
CA GLY A 204 -8.35 -6.76 -4.73
C GLY A 204 -8.76 -8.13 -4.21
N GLU A 205 -9.60 -8.82 -4.98
CA GLU A 205 -9.92 -10.23 -4.72
C GLU A 205 -8.75 -11.12 -5.18
N ILE A 206 -8.18 -11.88 -4.26
CA ILE A 206 -7.18 -12.89 -4.59
C ILE A 206 -7.89 -14.09 -5.23
N LYS A 207 -7.43 -14.50 -6.41
CA LYS A 207 -7.87 -15.73 -7.07
C LYS A 207 -6.71 -16.71 -7.12
N PRO A 208 -6.63 -17.66 -6.16
CA PRO A 208 -5.60 -18.69 -6.18
C PRO A 208 -5.67 -19.49 -7.48
N GLU A 209 -4.55 -19.59 -8.18
CA GLU A 209 -4.41 -20.47 -9.34
C GLU A 209 -3.99 -21.87 -8.90
N ARG A 210 -3.17 -21.93 -7.84
CA ARG A 210 -2.55 -23.16 -7.37
C ARG A 210 -2.21 -23.07 -5.90
N ALA A 211 -2.46 -24.16 -5.15
CA ALA A 211 -1.96 -24.35 -3.80
C ALA A 211 -1.14 -25.64 -3.75
N VAL A 212 0.14 -25.56 -3.39
CA VAL A 212 1.05 -26.71 -3.36
C VAL A 212 1.75 -26.82 -2.03
N LYS A 213 1.95 -28.06 -1.56
CA LYS A 213 2.83 -28.33 -0.44
C LYS A 213 4.28 -28.31 -0.90
N ASN A 214 5.13 -27.71 -0.10
CA ASN A 214 6.56 -27.66 -0.32
C ASN A 214 7.30 -28.05 0.96
N ASN A 215 8.43 -28.76 0.83
CA ASN A 215 9.32 -29.05 1.94
C ASN A 215 10.54 -28.16 1.85
N TYR A 216 10.94 -27.57 2.97
CA TYR A 216 12.14 -26.73 3.07
C TYR A 216 12.93 -27.09 4.32
N LYS A 217 14.20 -26.69 4.37
CA LYS A 217 15.00 -26.78 5.60
C LYS A 217 15.03 -25.41 6.26
N ASP A 218 14.74 -25.36 7.55
CA ASP A 218 14.91 -24.15 8.34
C ASP A 218 16.40 -23.87 8.61
N TYR A 219 16.70 -22.81 9.37
CA TYR A 219 18.08 -22.40 9.68
C TYR A 219 18.84 -23.44 10.52
N GLU A 220 18.12 -24.32 11.22
CA GLU A 220 18.68 -25.43 12.00
C GLU A 220 18.84 -26.71 11.15
N GLY A 221 18.44 -26.66 9.88
CA GLY A 221 18.50 -27.78 8.96
C GLY A 221 17.36 -28.78 9.12
N VAL A 222 16.35 -28.47 9.94
CA VAL A 222 15.17 -29.31 10.16
C VAL A 222 14.23 -29.17 8.97
N THR A 223 13.78 -30.32 8.44
CA THR A 223 12.78 -30.34 7.38
C THR A 223 11.44 -29.86 7.93
N LYS A 224 10.91 -28.80 7.34
CA LYS A 224 9.59 -28.24 7.59
C LYS A 224 8.75 -28.31 6.32
N THR A 225 7.44 -28.31 6.48
CA THR A 225 6.49 -28.29 5.36
C THR A 225 5.72 -26.98 5.39
N GLU A 226 5.47 -26.44 4.20
CA GLU A 226 4.68 -25.22 4.01
C GLU A 226 3.66 -25.42 2.90
N LEU A 227 2.61 -24.62 2.94
CA LEU A 227 1.70 -24.43 1.83
C LEU A 227 2.10 -23.17 1.07
N ILE A 228 2.21 -23.27 -0.25
CA ILE A 228 2.42 -22.15 -1.16
C ILE A 228 1.16 -21.95 -1.97
N ILE A 229 0.49 -20.82 -1.74
CA ILE A 229 -0.66 -20.36 -2.53
C ILE A 229 -0.15 -19.38 -3.57
N GLU A 230 -0.28 -19.72 -4.85
CA GLU A 230 0.11 -18.89 -5.99
C GLU A 230 -1.14 -18.26 -6.63
N PHE A 231 -1.04 -16.98 -6.98
CA PHE A 231 -2.11 -16.22 -7.61
C PHE A 231 -1.54 -15.20 -8.59
N THR A 232 -2.39 -14.71 -9.49
CA THR A 232 -2.04 -13.70 -10.49
C THR A 232 -2.94 -12.47 -10.37
N PHE A 233 -2.51 -11.38 -11.01
CA PHE A 233 -3.23 -10.11 -11.04
C PHE A 233 -2.90 -9.35 -12.33
N ASP A 234 -3.82 -8.47 -12.75
CA ASP A 234 -3.81 -7.90 -14.11
C ASP A 234 -2.68 -6.88 -14.33
N ILE A 235 -2.48 -6.01 -13.34
CA ILE A 235 -1.51 -4.91 -13.39
C ILE A 235 -0.23 -5.38 -12.69
N PRO A 236 0.93 -5.43 -13.37
CA PRO A 236 2.15 -5.87 -12.74
C PRO A 236 2.57 -4.90 -11.62
N VAL A 237 3.04 -5.43 -10.49
CA VAL A 237 3.76 -4.60 -9.53
C VAL A 237 5.10 -4.19 -10.12
N PRO A 238 5.54 -2.94 -9.92
CA PRO A 238 6.74 -2.43 -10.58
C PRO A 238 8.01 -3.12 -10.08
N GLU A 239 8.06 -3.43 -8.79
CA GLU A 239 9.22 -4.06 -8.15
C GLU A 239 8.77 -5.24 -7.28
N PRO A 240 9.63 -6.25 -7.10
CA PRO A 240 9.31 -7.35 -6.19
C PRO A 240 9.35 -6.87 -4.74
N VAL A 241 8.31 -7.21 -3.99
CA VAL A 241 8.20 -6.90 -2.55
C VAL A 241 7.88 -8.16 -1.77
N SER A 242 8.36 -8.23 -0.53
CA SER A 242 8.02 -9.30 0.38
C SER A 242 7.78 -8.79 1.80
N THR A 243 6.86 -9.44 2.48
CA THR A 243 6.47 -9.13 3.85
C THR A 243 6.01 -10.38 4.55
N GLY A 244 6.17 -10.45 5.86
CA GLY A 244 5.70 -11.58 6.64
C GLY A 244 5.21 -11.18 8.02
N PHE A 245 4.40 -12.05 8.59
CA PHE A 245 3.93 -12.00 9.97
C PHE A 245 3.83 -13.44 10.47
N SER A 246 4.39 -13.73 11.65
CA SER A 246 4.53 -15.11 12.13
C SER A 246 5.19 -15.99 11.05
N ASP A 247 4.68 -17.20 10.82
CA ASP A 247 5.17 -18.12 9.79
C ASP A 247 4.46 -17.96 8.44
N CYS A 248 3.93 -16.77 8.17
CA CYS A 248 3.26 -16.43 6.91
C CYS A 248 4.03 -15.35 6.15
N TYR A 249 4.25 -15.56 4.85
CA TYR A 249 5.00 -14.64 3.99
C TYR A 249 4.24 -14.37 2.69
N LEU A 250 4.02 -13.10 2.39
CA LEU A 250 3.51 -12.60 1.12
C LEU A 250 4.70 -12.14 0.26
N MET A 251 4.73 -12.58 -0.99
CA MET A 251 5.67 -12.10 -2.01
C MET A 251 4.87 -11.68 -3.25
N LEU A 252 5.16 -10.50 -3.78
CA LEU A 252 4.59 -9.99 -5.02
C LEU A 252 5.74 -9.69 -5.99
N GLY A 253 5.55 -10.00 -7.28
CA GLY A 253 6.54 -9.66 -8.31
C GLY A 253 5.96 -9.81 -9.72
N GLY A 254 6.14 -8.80 -10.57
CA GLY A 254 5.53 -8.76 -11.89
C GLY A 254 4.02 -8.94 -11.77
N LYS A 255 3.42 -9.91 -12.49
CA LYS A 255 1.98 -10.24 -12.42
C LYS A 255 1.63 -11.41 -11.49
N LYS A 256 2.56 -11.81 -10.62
CA LYS A 256 2.43 -13.01 -9.79
C LYS A 256 2.58 -12.67 -8.32
N GLY A 257 1.80 -13.37 -7.51
CA GLY A 257 1.88 -13.33 -6.06
C GLY A 257 1.98 -14.73 -5.48
N LYS A 258 2.62 -14.83 -4.31
CA LYS A 258 2.70 -16.06 -3.53
C LYS A 258 2.47 -15.76 -2.06
N ILE A 259 1.68 -16.59 -1.39
CA ILE A 259 1.59 -16.64 0.06
C ILE A 259 2.15 -17.98 0.52
N ARG A 260 3.17 -17.94 1.36
CA ARG A 260 3.73 -19.12 2.04
C ARG A 260 3.22 -19.14 3.46
N VAL A 261 2.82 -20.30 3.94
CA VAL A 261 2.40 -20.51 5.33
C VAL A 261 2.90 -21.87 5.82
N ALA A 262 3.52 -21.90 7.00
CA ALA A 262 3.97 -23.15 7.60
C ALA A 262 2.78 -24.08 7.87
N ILE A 263 2.97 -25.37 7.56
CA ILE A 263 2.05 -26.44 7.93
C ILE A 263 2.52 -26.99 9.28
N LEU A 264 1.64 -26.96 10.27
CA LEU A 264 1.88 -27.55 11.57
C LEU A 264 1.46 -29.03 11.54
N GLU A 265 2.42 -29.93 11.71
CA GLU A 265 2.14 -31.36 11.93
C GLU A 265 2.18 -31.65 13.42
N ASP A 266 1.02 -31.76 14.06
CA ASP A 266 0.93 -31.91 15.52
C ASP A 266 -0.40 -32.52 15.95
N THR A 267 -0.65 -32.59 17.26
CA THR A 267 -1.91 -32.98 17.88
C THR A 267 -2.54 -31.79 18.60
N LEU A 268 -3.63 -31.27 18.03
CA LEU A 268 -4.36 -30.11 18.56
C LEU A 268 -5.68 -30.53 19.22
N LYS A 269 -6.28 -29.62 19.98
CA LYS A 269 -7.55 -29.82 20.69
C LYS A 269 -8.69 -29.10 19.95
N PHE A 270 -9.76 -29.83 19.66
CA PHE A 270 -11.06 -29.23 19.35
C PHE A 270 -11.87 -29.09 20.64
N PHE A 271 -12.15 -27.86 21.05
CA PHE A 271 -12.92 -27.57 22.26
C PHE A 271 -14.40 -27.47 21.93
N TYR A 272 -15.23 -28.30 22.58
CA TYR A 272 -16.69 -28.24 22.38
C TYR A 272 -17.27 -27.01 23.08
N PRO A 273 -18.02 -26.15 22.37
CA PRO A 273 -18.60 -24.94 22.98
C PRO A 273 -19.57 -25.23 24.12
N ASP A 274 -20.38 -26.29 23.99
CA ASP A 274 -21.35 -26.70 25.01
C ASP A 274 -20.76 -27.71 26.01
N TYR A 275 -19.77 -27.27 26.79
CA TYR A 275 -19.10 -28.14 27.77
C TYR A 275 -20.06 -28.74 28.82
N LYS A 276 -21.22 -28.12 29.06
CA LYS A 276 -22.20 -28.60 30.03
C LYS A 276 -22.85 -29.92 29.61
N SER A 277 -22.88 -30.22 28.32
CA SER A 277 -23.43 -31.47 27.77
C SER A 277 -22.41 -32.61 27.70
N TYR A 278 -21.21 -32.41 28.23
CA TYR A 278 -20.11 -33.37 28.17
C TYR A 278 -19.61 -33.77 29.57
N TYR A 279 -19.02 -34.95 29.64
CA TYR A 279 -18.13 -35.38 30.72
C TYR A 279 -16.70 -35.43 30.19
N TYR A 280 -15.72 -35.18 31.05
CA TYR A 280 -14.31 -35.37 30.76
C TYR A 280 -13.85 -36.72 31.33
N LEU A 281 -13.01 -37.42 30.59
CA LEU A 281 -12.42 -38.69 30.97
C LEU A 281 -10.93 -38.46 31.27
N PRO A 282 -10.50 -38.38 32.54
CA PRO A 282 -9.12 -38.03 32.89
C PRO A 282 -8.08 -39.04 32.40
N THR A 283 -8.44 -40.32 32.30
CA THR A 283 -7.53 -41.38 31.87
C THR A 283 -7.31 -41.35 30.35
N GLU A 284 -8.36 -41.09 29.58
CA GLU A 284 -8.32 -41.02 28.11
C GLU A 284 -8.02 -39.61 27.57
N ASP A 285 -7.95 -38.60 28.45
CA ASP A 285 -7.65 -37.20 28.12
C ASP A 285 -8.53 -36.65 26.99
N ARG A 286 -9.85 -36.85 27.14
CA ARG A 286 -10.87 -36.41 26.17
C ARG A 286 -12.24 -36.20 26.80
N ALA A 287 -13.04 -35.38 26.14
CA ALA A 287 -14.44 -35.17 26.44
C ALA A 287 -15.34 -36.17 25.69
N ILE A 288 -16.43 -36.56 26.33
CA ILE A 288 -17.47 -37.44 25.78
C ILE A 288 -18.86 -36.86 26.07
N HIS A 289 -19.72 -36.80 25.05
CA HIS A 289 -21.07 -36.28 25.22
C HIS A 289 -21.88 -37.19 26.18
N LYS A 290 -22.77 -36.59 26.98
CA LYS A 290 -23.58 -37.28 28.00
C LYS A 290 -24.34 -38.49 27.46
N SER A 291 -24.80 -38.45 26.22
CA SER A 291 -25.48 -39.59 25.58
C SER A 291 -24.60 -40.82 25.40
N ALA A 292 -23.31 -40.63 25.08
CA ALA A 292 -22.34 -41.70 24.91
C ALA A 292 -21.71 -42.13 26.25
N ALA A 293 -21.63 -41.20 27.21
CA ALA A 293 -21.09 -41.47 28.54
C ALA A 293 -21.89 -42.50 29.35
N ARG A 294 -23.13 -42.84 28.95
CA ARG A 294 -23.96 -43.85 29.63
C ARG A 294 -23.30 -45.23 29.75
N TYR A 295 -22.29 -45.51 28.92
CA TYR A 295 -21.52 -46.75 28.91
C TYR A 295 -20.22 -46.67 29.72
N VAL A 296 -19.94 -45.53 30.37
CA VAL A 296 -18.73 -45.30 31.18
C VAL A 296 -19.12 -45.20 32.66
N ASP A 297 -18.45 -45.97 33.51
CA ASP A 297 -18.65 -45.97 34.97
C ASP A 297 -18.40 -44.55 35.53
N ALA A 298 -19.27 -44.10 36.43
CA ALA A 298 -19.28 -42.75 36.98
C ALA A 298 -17.95 -42.36 37.66
N LYS A 299 -17.18 -43.33 38.16
CA LYS A 299 -15.88 -43.07 38.81
C LYS A 299 -14.77 -42.69 37.83
N TYR A 300 -14.93 -42.95 36.53
CA TYR A 300 -13.94 -42.64 35.48
C TYR A 300 -14.29 -41.37 34.69
N ARG A 301 -15.34 -40.65 35.08
CA ARG A 301 -15.79 -39.45 34.38
C ARG A 301 -16.07 -38.32 35.36
N GLU A 302 -15.69 -37.12 34.98
CA GLU A 302 -15.99 -35.89 35.73
C GLU A 302 -16.78 -34.91 34.86
N GLN A 303 -17.57 -34.02 35.46
CA GLN A 303 -18.29 -33.01 34.69
C GLN A 303 -17.28 -32.12 33.95
N ALA A 304 -17.42 -32.03 32.62
CA ALA A 304 -16.50 -31.24 31.82
C ALA A 304 -16.62 -29.75 32.20
N LYS A 305 -15.48 -29.06 32.15
CA LYS A 305 -15.28 -27.61 32.21
C LYS A 305 -14.87 -27.14 30.82
N ALA A 306 -14.98 -25.84 30.54
CA ALA A 306 -14.55 -25.30 29.24
C ALA A 306 -13.11 -25.72 28.86
N GLU A 307 -12.18 -25.70 29.83
CA GLU A 307 -10.76 -25.98 29.63
C GLU A 307 -10.43 -27.45 29.35
N ASN A 308 -11.26 -28.40 29.81
CA ASN A 308 -11.03 -29.83 29.57
C ASN A 308 -12.07 -30.47 28.64
N CYS A 309 -12.99 -29.67 28.09
CA CYS A 309 -14.02 -30.16 27.20
C CYS A 309 -13.53 -30.21 25.74
N TYR A 310 -12.58 -31.09 25.45
CA TYR A 310 -11.99 -31.22 24.12
C TYR A 310 -11.83 -32.66 23.62
N VAL A 311 -11.58 -32.80 22.33
CA VAL A 311 -10.99 -34.01 21.74
C VAL A 311 -9.67 -33.64 21.07
N LYS A 312 -8.69 -34.53 21.15
CA LYS A 312 -7.40 -34.38 20.47
C LYS A 312 -7.48 -34.92 19.05
N VAL A 313 -6.95 -34.17 18.09
CA VAL A 313 -6.86 -34.53 16.67
C VAL A 313 -5.43 -34.35 16.20
N THR A 314 -4.85 -35.41 15.67
CA THR A 314 -3.50 -35.43 15.10
C THR A 314 -3.60 -35.29 13.59
N GLY A 315 -2.88 -34.35 13.01
CA GLY A 315 -2.98 -34.06 11.59
C GLY A 315 -2.07 -32.94 11.13
N GLN A 316 -2.38 -32.42 9.94
CA GLN A 316 -1.71 -31.26 9.37
C GLN A 316 -2.63 -30.05 9.49
N PHE A 317 -2.12 -28.95 9.99
CA PHE A 317 -2.90 -27.80 10.37
C PHE A 317 -2.34 -26.51 9.76
N LEU A 318 -3.24 -25.58 9.46
CA LEU A 318 -2.93 -24.24 8.97
C LEU A 318 -3.44 -23.19 9.96
N PRO A 319 -2.65 -22.17 10.28
CA PRO A 319 -3.03 -21.15 11.27
C PRO A 319 -4.10 -20.20 10.73
N GLU A 320 -4.99 -19.78 11.61
CA GLU A 320 -5.93 -18.69 11.39
C GLU A 320 -6.03 -17.82 12.66
N TRP A 321 -6.34 -16.53 12.48
CA TRP A 321 -6.42 -15.52 13.56
C TRP A 321 -7.84 -15.01 13.78
N LYS A 322 -8.76 -15.50 12.95
CA LYS A 322 -10.21 -15.39 13.03
C LYS A 322 -10.73 -16.73 12.56
N GLU A 323 -11.80 -17.22 13.18
CA GLU A 323 -12.42 -18.49 12.80
C GLU A 323 -13.11 -18.29 11.43
N ILE A 324 -12.35 -18.52 10.35
CA ILE A 324 -12.83 -18.44 8.98
C ILE A 324 -13.16 -19.83 8.46
N ILE A 325 -12.50 -20.86 8.98
CA ILE A 325 -12.74 -22.25 8.62
C ILE A 325 -13.07 -23.04 9.90
N THR A 326 -14.17 -23.77 9.86
CA THR A 326 -14.64 -24.57 10.99
C THR A 326 -14.46 -26.05 10.71
N PRO A 327 -14.12 -26.88 11.70
CA PRO A 327 -13.89 -26.52 13.11
C PRO A 327 -12.51 -25.89 13.34
N ALA A 328 -12.43 -24.97 14.31
CA ALA A 328 -11.17 -24.40 14.79
C ALA A 328 -10.55 -25.26 15.92
N PHE A 329 -9.25 -25.50 15.81
CA PHE A 329 -8.41 -26.24 16.74
C PHE A 329 -7.42 -25.29 17.45
N LYS A 330 -7.01 -25.63 18.67
CA LYS A 330 -6.04 -24.86 19.47
C LYS A 330 -5.14 -25.79 20.29
N ASN A 331 -4.02 -25.29 20.78
CA ASN A 331 -3.23 -26.03 21.79
C ASN A 331 -3.90 -25.91 23.16
N GLU A 332 -4.28 -24.68 23.53
CA GLU A 332 -5.03 -24.37 24.75
C GLU A 332 -6.25 -23.49 24.45
N LEU A 333 -7.27 -23.57 25.32
CA LEU A 333 -8.57 -22.91 25.09
C LEU A 333 -8.42 -21.40 24.81
N ASN A 334 -7.52 -20.75 25.54
CA ASN A 334 -7.30 -19.30 25.53
C ASN A 334 -6.28 -18.84 24.48
N ASP A 335 -5.76 -19.75 23.65
CA ASP A 335 -4.84 -19.37 22.58
C ASP A 335 -5.54 -18.42 21.60
N LYS A 336 -4.80 -17.38 21.20
CA LYS A 336 -5.25 -16.41 20.19
C LYS A 336 -5.18 -16.98 18.78
N THR A 337 -4.15 -17.79 18.52
CA THR A 337 -3.99 -18.50 17.25
C THR A 337 -4.89 -19.72 17.25
N MET A 338 -5.67 -19.86 16.19
CA MET A 338 -6.49 -21.01 15.90
C MET A 338 -5.90 -21.73 14.69
N TYR A 339 -6.35 -22.95 14.45
CA TYR A 339 -5.93 -23.74 13.33
C TYR A 339 -7.12 -24.46 12.73
N PHE A 340 -7.10 -24.70 11.42
CA PHE A 340 -8.00 -25.66 10.79
C PHE A 340 -7.20 -26.83 10.22
N GLU A 341 -7.81 -28.01 10.22
CA GLU A 341 -7.18 -29.22 9.70
C GLU A 341 -7.16 -29.17 8.16
N LEU A 342 -6.00 -29.48 7.56
CA LEU A 342 -5.85 -29.63 6.13
C LEU A 342 -6.31 -31.04 5.70
N SER A 343 -7.62 -31.29 5.86
CA SER A 343 -8.29 -32.54 5.48
C SER A 343 -8.37 -32.71 3.95
N ASP A 344 -8.73 -33.90 3.47
CA ASP A 344 -8.92 -34.12 2.03
C ASP A 344 -10.11 -33.34 1.46
N GLU A 345 -11.14 -33.06 2.27
CA GLU A 345 -12.26 -32.20 1.88
C GLU A 345 -11.77 -30.77 1.65
N ILE A 346 -11.00 -30.21 2.59
CA ILE A 346 -10.47 -28.85 2.51
C ILE A 346 -9.45 -28.71 1.36
N LYS A 347 -8.59 -29.71 1.14
CA LYS A 347 -7.63 -29.69 0.02
C LYS A 347 -8.31 -29.58 -1.34
N ASN A 348 -9.55 -30.05 -1.47
CA ASN A 348 -10.29 -30.09 -2.73
C ASN A 348 -11.35 -28.98 -2.83
N ASP A 349 -11.38 -28.01 -1.91
CA ASP A 349 -12.30 -26.86 -1.94
C ASP A 349 -11.56 -25.56 -2.33
N PRO A 350 -11.69 -25.10 -3.59
CA PRO A 350 -11.07 -23.86 -4.05
C PRO A 350 -11.58 -22.61 -3.32
N GLU A 351 -12.82 -22.62 -2.83
CA GLU A 351 -13.42 -21.47 -2.17
C GLU A 351 -12.83 -21.29 -0.76
N VAL A 352 -12.51 -22.38 -0.09
CA VAL A 352 -11.77 -22.36 1.17
C VAL A 352 -10.40 -21.70 0.98
N PHE A 353 -9.64 -22.06 -0.06
CA PHE A 353 -8.34 -21.43 -0.32
C PHE A 353 -8.45 -19.95 -0.73
N ARG A 354 -9.53 -19.56 -1.42
CA ARG A 354 -9.78 -18.15 -1.73
C ARG A 354 -9.98 -17.33 -0.44
N ARG A 355 -10.88 -17.80 0.44
CA ARG A 355 -11.16 -17.16 1.73
C ARG A 355 -9.91 -17.13 2.62
N TYR A 356 -9.17 -18.24 2.65
CA TYR A 356 -7.95 -18.35 3.42
C TYR A 356 -6.83 -17.43 2.92
N ALA A 357 -6.60 -17.35 1.60
CA ALA A 357 -5.61 -16.45 1.02
C ALA A 357 -5.92 -14.97 1.35
N GLY A 358 -7.19 -14.57 1.25
CA GLY A 358 -7.63 -13.22 1.63
C GLY A 358 -7.40 -12.92 3.12
N HIS A 359 -7.69 -13.89 3.99
CA HIS A 359 -7.41 -13.78 5.43
C HIS A 359 -5.92 -13.65 5.74
N LEU A 360 -5.07 -14.46 5.09
CA LEU A 360 -3.62 -14.35 5.24
C LEU A 360 -3.10 -12.97 4.81
N MET A 361 -3.58 -12.47 3.66
CA MET A 361 -3.16 -11.15 3.18
C MET A 361 -3.57 -10.02 4.15
N ASP A 362 -4.79 -10.07 4.70
CA ASP A 362 -5.28 -9.08 5.68
C ASP A 362 -4.42 -9.08 6.96
N ILE A 363 -4.13 -10.26 7.51
CA ILE A 363 -3.35 -10.40 8.74
C ILE A 363 -1.90 -9.97 8.55
N ILE A 364 -1.25 -10.40 7.46
CA ILE A 364 0.15 -10.05 7.18
C ILE A 364 0.34 -8.54 7.08
N LEU A 365 -0.64 -7.82 6.56
CA LEU A 365 -0.55 -6.37 6.35
C LEU A 365 -0.98 -5.55 7.56
N LYS A 366 -2.01 -5.99 8.31
CA LYS A 366 -2.48 -5.28 9.51
C LYS A 366 -1.50 -5.34 10.67
N GLU A 367 -0.87 -6.48 10.90
CA GLU A 367 0.02 -6.68 12.05
C GLU A 367 1.44 -6.11 11.83
N ARG A 368 1.74 -5.64 10.61
CA ARG A 368 3.02 -4.97 10.26
C ARG A 368 2.90 -3.44 10.13
N GLY A 369 1.69 -2.91 9.99
CA GLY A 369 1.40 -1.48 9.77
C GLY A 369 1.37 -0.66 11.06
#